data_AF-A0A424MGM7-F1
#
_entry.id   AF-A0A424MGM7-F1
#
_cell.length_a   1.000
_cell.length_b   1.000
_cell.length_c   1.000
_cell.angle_alpha   90.00
_cell.angle_beta   90.00
_cell.angle_gamma   90.00
#
_symmetry.space_group_name_H-M   'P 1'
#
loop_
_entity.id
_entity.type
_entity.pdbx_description
1 polymer ?
#
loop_
_entity_poly.entity_id
_entity_poly.type
_entity_poly.pdbx_seq_one_letter_code
_entity_poly.pdbx_strand_id
1 'polypeptide(L)' 'MPSIIIKDTEYFDVGLRKFKRACEKAAIVPEIRAREFYEKP' A
#
# COMPACT_ATOMS: atom_id res chain seq x y z
N MET A 1 -6.23 -1.26 5.47
CA MET A 1 -5.92 -1.37 4.02
C MET A 1 -6.01 0.02 3.40
N PRO A 2 -5.02 0.45 2.61
CA PRO A 2 -5.00 1.78 2.00
C PRO A 2 -6.06 1.86 0.91
N SER A 3 -6.86 2.92 0.94
CA SER A 3 -7.90 3.20 -0.04
C SER A 3 -7.68 4.61 -0.59
N ILE A 4 -7.80 4.79 -1.91
CA ILE A 4 -7.61 6.09 -2.55
C ILE A 4 -8.79 6.36 -3.44
N ILE A 5 -9.34 7.55 -3.30
CA ILE A 5 -10.41 8.06 -4.14
C ILE A 5 -9.75 8.91 -5.22
N ILE A 6 -9.83 8.45 -6.45
CA ILE A 6 -9.37 9.20 -7.63
C ILE A 6 -10.53 10.10 -8.05
N LYS A 7 -10.25 11.38 -8.29
CA LYS A 7 -11.22 12.33 -8.87
C LYS A 7 -11.13 12.24 -10.39
N ASP A 8 -12.24 12.44 -11.11
CA ASP A 8 -12.30 12.33 -12.58
C ASP A 8 -11.37 13.31 -13.33
N THR A 9 -10.88 14.35 -12.65
CA THR A 9 -9.91 15.31 -13.16
C THR A 9 -8.46 14.84 -13.09
N GLU A 10 -8.16 13.73 -12.42
CA GLU A 10 -6.81 13.19 -12.31
C GLU A 10 -6.58 12.03 -13.28
N TYR A 11 -5.40 12.01 -13.91
CA TYR A 11 -4.97 10.86 -14.72
C TYR A 11 -4.76 9.62 -13.84
N PHE A 12 -5.17 8.47 -14.34
CA PHE A 12 -5.09 7.17 -13.65
C PHE A 12 -3.69 6.87 -13.09
N ASP A 13 -2.63 7.19 -13.84
CA ASP A 13 -1.24 6.97 -13.42
C ASP A 13 -0.87 7.72 -12.13
N VAL A 14 -1.47 8.89 -11.92
CA VAL A 14 -1.28 9.68 -10.69
C VAL A 14 -1.95 8.98 -9.51
N GLY A 15 -3.16 8.44 -9.72
CA GLY A 15 -3.87 7.63 -8.72
C GLY A 15 -3.09 6.37 -8.34
N LEU A 16 -2.56 5.65 -9.33
CA LEU A 16 -1.73 4.45 -9.11
C LEU A 16 -0.47 4.77 -8.31
N ARG A 17 0.19 5.89 -8.61
CA ARG A 17 1.39 6.32 -7.89
C ARG A 17 1.09 6.72 -6.45
N LYS A 18 -0.05 7.39 -6.20
CA LYS A 18 -0.54 7.67 -4.83
C LYS A 18 -0.85 6.36 -4.09
N PHE A 19 -1.41 5.35 -4.77
CA PHE A 19 -1.73 4.03 -4.21
C PHE A 19 -0.49 3.29 -3.76
N LYS A 20 0.51 3.23 -4.64
CA LYS A 20 1.80 2.63 -4.32
C LYS A 20 2.42 3.28 -3.07
N ARG A 21 2.43 4.61 -3.00
CA ARG A 21 2.93 5.34 -1.81
C ARG A 21 2.14 5.05 -0.54
N ALA A 22 0.81 4.95 -0.64
CA ALA A 22 -0.04 4.64 0.52
C ALA A 22 0.22 3.21 1.05
N CYS A 23 0.41 2.24 0.16
CA CYS A 23 0.79 0.87 0.50
C CYS A 23 2.19 0.79 1.13
N GLU A 24 3.16 1.53 0.59
CA GLU A 24 4.52 1.61 1.14
C GLU A 24 4.52 2.25 2.54
N LYS A 25 3.78 3.35 2.73
CA LYS A 25 3.65 4.02 4.03
C LYS A 25 2.98 3.14 5.09
N ALA A 26 2.02 2.32 4.69
CA ALA A 26 1.34 1.38 5.58
C ALA A 26 2.20 0.15 5.94
N ALA A 27 3.44 0.06 5.45
CA ALA A 27 4.38 -1.02 5.75
C ALA A 27 3.81 -2.44 5.49
N ILE A 28 2.87 -2.57 4.55
CA ILE A 28 2.15 -3.82 4.29
C ILE A 28 3.10 -4.89 3.73
N VAL A 29 4.01 -4.49 2.84
CA VAL A 29 4.98 -5.41 2.22
C VAL A 29 5.95 -6.00 3.26
N PRO A 30 6.60 -5.22 4.15
CA PRO A 30 7.43 -5.81 5.20
C PRO A 30 6.62 -6.55 6.26
N GLU A 31 5.40 -6.12 6.58
CA GLU A 31 4.51 -6.80 7.53
C GLU A 31 4.13 -8.20 7.04
N ILE A 32 3.82 -8.37 5.75
CA ILE A 32 3.54 -9.69 5.16
C ILE A 32 4.78 -10.58 5.24
N ARG A 33 5.96 -10.06 4.87
CA ARG A 33 7.22 -10.82 4.92
C ARG A 33 7.60 -11.25 6.33
N ALA A 34 7.38 -10.41 7.33
CA ALA A 34 7.63 -10.76 8.73
C ALA A 34 6.65 -11.84 9.22
N ARG A 35 5.42 -11.87 8.69
CA ARG A 35 4.40 -12.87 9.02
C ARG A 35 4.51 -14.17 8.21
N GLU A 36 5.39 -14.24 7.22
CA GLU A 36 5.63 -15.49 6.48
C GLU A 36 6.22 -16.59 7.38
N PHE A 37 6.95 -16.18 8.43
CA PHE A 37 7.56 -17.09 9.39
C PHE A 37 6.98 -16.82 10.77
N TYR A 38 6.65 -17.89 11.50
CA TYR A 38 6.21 -17.75 12.89
C TYR A 38 7.42 -17.41 13.77
N GLU A 39 7.55 -16.15 14.17
CA GLU A 39 8.51 -15.77 15.21
C GLU A 39 7.94 -16.16 16.58
N LYS A 40 8.65 -17.06 17.26
CA LYS A 40 8.33 -17.47 18.62
C LYS A 40 8.70 -16.33 19.59
N PRO A 41 7.79 -15.93 20.51
CA PRO A 41 8.05 -14.85 21.47
C PRO A 41 9.08 -15.22 22.54
#